data_AF-A0A8B6Y1B3-F1
#
_entry.id   AF-A0A8B6Y1B3-F1
#
_cell.length_a   1.000
_cell.length_b   1.000
_cell.length_c   1.000
_cell.angle_alpha   90.00
_cell.angle_beta   90.00
_cell.angle_gamma   90.00
#
_symmetry.space_group_name_H-M   'P 1'
#
loop_
_entity.id
_entity.type
_entity.pdbx_description
1 polymer ?
#
loop_
_entity_poly.entity_id
_entity_poly.type
_entity_poly.pdbx_seq_one_letter_code
_entity_poly.pdbx_strand_id
1 'polypeptide(L)'
;VFCTSTLLYSGLVFLLPTTRLIKNRKGLWVGLWITQCLIRSMYTAGLLCIHVFINNSVEPEFLGLANGVGLSFASLGRAIGSVIFGQAYSWSMKNLKNRLDLHKAVSFPFNEYLAFALMSVSTLVVLTVGTCLPNSINKKYISPKLNQECEMEKTQKV
;
A
#
# COMPACT_ATOMS: atom_id res chain seq x y z
N VAL A 1 12.84 -3.44 -2.01
CA VAL A 1 11.63 -4.23 -1.66
C VAL A 1 10.40 -3.34 -1.50
N PHE A 2 10.40 -2.37 -0.58
CA PHE A 2 9.25 -1.46 -0.39
C PHE A 2 8.86 -0.71 -1.67
N CYS A 3 9.80 -0.01 -2.32
CA CYS A 3 9.48 0.75 -3.53
C CYS A 3 8.98 -0.13 -4.68
N THR A 4 9.60 -1.29 -4.87
CA THR A 4 9.22 -2.26 -5.91
C THR A 4 7.83 -2.86 -5.66
N SER A 5 7.49 -3.22 -4.42
CA SER A 5 6.16 -3.78 -4.11
C SER A 5 5.06 -2.73 -4.23
N THR A 6 5.32 -1.49 -3.79
CA THR A 6 4.36 -0.38 -3.93
C THR A 6 4.10 -0.01 -5.39
N LEU A 7 5.15 0.00 -6.24
CA LEU A 7 5.00 0.20 -7.69
C LEU A 7 4.17 -0.89 -8.35
N LEU A 8 4.49 -2.16 -8.07
CA LEU A 8 3.76 -3.30 -8.62
C LEU A 8 2.31 -3.32 -8.16
N TYR A 9 2.05 -3.00 -6.89
CA TYR A 9 0.68 -2.85 -6.37
C TYR A 9 -0.10 -1.79 -7.15
N SER A 10 0.49 -0.61 -7.37
CA SER A 10 -0.15 0.50 -8.10
C SER A 10 -0.54 0.08 -9.52
N GLY A 11 0.38 -0.55 -10.25
CA GLY A 11 0.12 -1.04 -11.61
C GLY A 11 -0.98 -2.10 -11.66
N LEU A 12 -0.94 -3.07 -10.74
CA LEU A 12 -1.94 -4.14 -10.69
C LEU A 12 -3.34 -3.62 -10.33
N VAL A 13 -3.45 -2.67 -9.40
CA VAL A 13 -4.74 -2.05 -9.02
C VAL A 13 -5.33 -1.26 -10.17
N PHE A 14 -4.51 -0.51 -10.91
CA PHE A 14 -4.95 0.24 -12.08
C PHE A 14 -5.43 -0.68 -13.22
N LEU A 15 -4.80 -1.85 -13.39
CA LEU A 15 -5.17 -2.84 -14.40
C LEU A 15 -6.41 -3.65 -14.04
N LEU A 16 -6.84 -3.69 -12.77
CA LEU A 16 -7.97 -4.51 -12.32
C LEU A 16 -9.27 -4.33 -13.14
N PRO A 17 -9.74 -3.10 -13.46
CA PRO A 17 -10.92 -2.89 -14.30
C PRO A 17 -10.80 -3.44 -15.74
N THR A 18 -9.58 -3.73 -16.23
CA THR A 18 -9.39 -4.35 -17.57
C THR A 18 -9.83 -5.82 -17.61
N THR A 19 -10.01 -6.47 -16.46
CA THR A 19 -10.52 -7.85 -16.37
C THR A 19 -11.92 -8.00 -16.97
N ARG A 20 -12.68 -6.91 -17.09
CA ARG A 20 -13.98 -6.86 -17.78
C ARG A 20 -13.90 -7.26 -19.25
N LEU A 21 -12.74 -7.14 -19.90
CA LEU A 21 -12.55 -7.55 -21.30
C LEU A 21 -12.66 -9.08 -21.49
N ILE A 22 -12.56 -9.86 -20.41
CA ILE A 22 -12.65 -11.32 -20.45
C ILE A 22 -14.12 -11.74 -20.54
N LYS A 23 -14.55 -12.16 -21.74
CA LYS A 23 -15.93 -12.63 -22.00
C LYS A 23 -16.26 -13.99 -21.37
N ASN A 24 -15.26 -14.86 -21.17
CA ASN A 24 -15.49 -16.19 -20.62
C ASN A 24 -15.65 -16.14 -19.09
N ARG A 25 -16.81 -16.58 -18.58
CA ARG A 25 -17.11 -16.58 -17.14
C ARG A 25 -16.07 -17.33 -16.31
N LYS A 26 -15.64 -18.53 -16.72
CA LYS A 26 -14.64 -19.31 -15.97
C LYS A 26 -13.27 -18.61 -15.99
N GLY A 27 -12.88 -18.09 -17.15
CA GLY A 27 -11.63 -17.33 -17.31
C GLY A 27 -11.60 -16.04 -16.49
N LEU A 28 -12.74 -15.34 -16.39
CA LEU A 28 -12.89 -14.14 -15.58
C LEU A 28 -12.64 -14.43 -14.09
N TRP A 29 -13.27 -15.48 -13.55
CA TRP A 29 -13.08 -15.85 -12.14
C TRP A 29 -11.63 -16.25 -11.84
N VAL A 30 -11.00 -17.02 -12.72
CA VAL A 30 -9.59 -17.41 -12.57
C VAL A 30 -8.68 -16.18 -12.64
N GLY A 31 -8.90 -15.28 -13.60
CA GLY A 31 -8.14 -14.03 -13.73
C GLY A 31 -8.30 -13.11 -12.51
N LEU A 32 -9.52 -12.96 -12.00
CA LEU A 32 -9.79 -12.21 -10.78
C LEU A 32 -9.08 -12.82 -9.56
N TRP A 33 -9.09 -14.15 -9.42
CA TRP A 33 -8.36 -14.83 -8.37
C TRP A 33 -6.86 -14.56 -8.43
N ILE A 34 -6.25 -14.72 -9.61
CA ILE A 34 -4.81 -14.50 -9.80
C ILE A 34 -4.43 -13.05 -9.50
N THR A 35 -5.15 -12.09 -10.09
CA THR A 35 -4.89 -10.65 -9.87
C THR A 35 -5.09 -10.26 -8.40
N GLN A 36 -6.13 -10.77 -7.75
CA GLN A 36 -6.40 -10.48 -6.34
C GLN A 36 -5.32 -11.06 -5.41
N CYS A 37 -4.84 -12.28 -5.67
CA CYS A 37 -3.73 -12.87 -4.93
C CYS A 37 -2.45 -12.04 -5.08
N LEU A 38 -2.11 -11.61 -6.30
CA LEU A 38 -0.94 -10.78 -6.56
C LEU A 38 -1.02 -9.43 -5.84
N ILE A 39 -2.17 -8.74 -5.94
CA ILE A 39 -2.42 -7.46 -5.26
C ILE A 39 -2.26 -7.62 -3.74
N ARG A 40 -2.82 -8.69 -3.16
CA ARG A 40 -2.71 -8.95 -1.72
C ARG A 40 -1.28 -9.23 -1.29
N SER A 41 -0.53 -10.00 -2.06
CA SER A 41 0.88 -10.28 -1.77
C SER A 41 1.76 -9.02 -1.83
N MET A 42 1.54 -8.15 -2.82
CA MET A 42 2.30 -6.89 -2.90
C MET A 42 1.96 -5.94 -1.76
N TYR A 43 0.67 -5.88 -1.39
CA TYR A 43 0.20 -5.08 -0.25
C TYR A 43 0.82 -5.55 1.07
N THR A 44 0.81 -6.86 1.36
CA THR A 44 1.38 -7.40 2.60
C THR A 44 2.90 -7.20 2.65
N ALA A 45 3.61 -7.35 1.52
CA ALA A 45 5.04 -7.06 1.45
C ALA A 45 5.35 -5.59 1.76
N GLY A 46 4.53 -4.66 1.25
CA GLY A 46 4.64 -3.22 1.56
C GLY A 46 4.47 -2.92 3.06
N LEU A 47 3.40 -3.46 3.67
CA LEU A 47 3.15 -3.30 5.11
C LEU A 47 4.26 -3.88 5.97
N LEU A 48 4.80 -5.04 5.59
CA LEU A 48 5.89 -5.68 6.33
C LEU A 48 7.15 -4.80 6.33
N CYS A 49 7.46 -4.16 5.20
CA CYS A 49 8.57 -3.19 5.15
C CYS A 49 8.34 -1.99 6.08
N ILE A 50 7.11 -1.45 6.13
CA ILE A 50 6.76 -0.34 7.03
C ILE A 50 6.94 -0.76 8.49
N HIS A 51 6.50 -1.96 8.87
CA HIS A 51 6.72 -2.47 10.23
C HIS A 51 8.21 -2.61 10.56
N VAL A 52 9.02 -3.10 9.62
CA VAL A 52 10.48 -3.16 9.80
C VAL A 52 11.08 -1.76 9.99
N PHE A 53 10.63 -0.77 9.21
CA PHE A 53 11.07 0.61 9.35
C PHE A 53 10.72 1.22 10.72
N ILE A 54 9.50 0.97 11.21
CA ILE A 54 9.09 1.41 12.56
C ILE A 54 9.96 0.74 13.62
N ASN A 55 10.15 -0.57 13.55
CA ASN A 55 10.96 -1.32 14.52
C ASN A 55 12.43 -0.89 14.51
N ASN A 56 12.96 -0.52 13.35
CA ASN A 56 14.33 -0.04 13.20
C ASN A 56 14.53 1.41 13.66
N SER A 57 13.45 2.17 13.88
CA SER A 57 13.53 3.60 14.23
C SER A 57 13.42 3.86 15.73
N VAL A 58 13.15 2.84 16.53
CA VAL A 58 12.74 2.99 17.94
C VAL A 58 13.55 2.05 18.83
N GLU A 59 13.77 2.50 20.07
CA GLU A 59 14.37 1.69 21.12
C GLU A 59 13.52 0.44 21.45
N PRO A 60 14.17 -0.68 21.84
CA PRO A 60 13.47 -1.92 22.19
C PRO A 60 12.34 -1.74 23.21
N GLU A 61 12.53 -0.82 24.16
CA GLU A 61 11.59 -0.50 25.24
C GLU A 61 10.28 0.12 24.74
N PHE A 62 10.32 0.86 23.63
CA PHE A 62 9.16 1.55 23.06
C PHE A 62 8.57 0.87 21.82
N LEU A 63 9.07 -0.31 21.42
CA LEU A 63 8.58 -1.04 20.23
C LEU A 63 7.08 -1.32 20.28
N GLY A 64 6.55 -1.69 21.46
CA GLY A 64 5.12 -1.97 21.63
C GLY A 64 4.26 -0.73 21.38
N LEU A 65 4.67 0.42 21.92
CA LEU A 65 3.97 1.69 21.75
C LEU A 65 4.04 2.18 20.30
N ALA A 66 5.22 2.11 19.68
CA ALA A 66 5.41 2.51 18.29
C ALA A 66 4.55 1.68 17.32
N ASN A 67 4.48 0.35 17.51
CA ASN A 67 3.62 -0.52 16.71
C ASN A 67 2.14 -0.27 16.99
N GLY A 68 1.75 -0.02 18.24
CA GLY A 68 0.36 0.30 18.60
C GLY A 68 -0.12 1.60 17.93
N VAL A 69 0.71 2.64 17.95
CA VAL A 69 0.43 3.90 17.25
C VAL A 69 0.38 3.68 15.74
N GLY A 70 1.37 2.98 15.17
CA GLY A 70 1.39 2.65 13.74
C GLY A 70 0.14 1.91 13.29
N LEU A 71 -0.31 0.91 14.04
CA LEU A 71 -1.50 0.14 13.73
C LEU A 71 -2.80 0.97 13.88
N SER A 72 -2.83 1.90 14.83
CA SER A 72 -3.95 2.83 15.02
C SER A 72 -4.09 3.81 13.86
N PHE A 73 -2.98 4.38 13.38
CA PHE A 73 -3.01 5.19 12.15
C PHE A 73 -3.37 4.34 10.92
N ALA A 74 -2.90 3.09 10.85
CA ALA A 74 -3.28 2.18 9.77
C ALA A 74 -4.77 1.80 9.79
N SER A 75 -5.41 1.71 10.96
CA SER A 75 -6.86 1.45 11.04
C SER A 75 -7.67 2.69 10.64
N LEU A 76 -7.27 3.88 11.08
CA LEU A 76 -7.86 5.14 10.64
C LEU A 76 -7.73 5.33 9.12
N GLY A 77 -6.54 5.09 8.57
CA GLY A 77 -6.32 5.16 7.12
C GLY A 77 -7.21 4.19 6.34
N ARG A 78 -7.42 2.97 6.86
CA ARG A 78 -8.35 2.00 6.25
C ARG A 78 -9.81 2.48 6.29
N ALA A 79 -10.24 3.08 7.39
CA ALA A 79 -11.59 3.61 7.53
C ALA A 79 -11.83 4.82 6.61
N ILE A 80 -10.91 5.78 6.60
CA ILE A 80 -11.00 6.97 5.74
C ILE A 80 -10.92 6.56 4.27
N GLY A 81 -9.99 5.67 3.92
CA GLY A 81 -9.82 5.16 2.57
C GLY A 81 -11.06 4.45 2.05
N SER A 82 -11.69 3.58 2.84
CA SER A 82 -12.91 2.87 2.42
C SER A 82 -14.06 3.83 2.12
N VAL A 83 -14.21 4.90 2.89
CA VAL A 83 -15.20 5.95 2.66
C VAL A 83 -14.88 6.72 1.39
N ILE A 84 -13.66 7.27 1.25
CA ILE A 84 -13.29 8.12 0.11
C ILE A 84 -13.40 7.32 -1.20
N PHE A 85 -12.75 6.16 -1.29
CA PHE A 85 -12.73 5.38 -2.52
C PHE A 85 -14.07 4.72 -2.81
N GLY A 86 -14.82 4.30 -1.78
CA GLY A 86 -16.17 3.77 -1.92
C GLY A 86 -17.14 4.82 -2.48
N GLN A 87 -17.07 6.06 -1.98
CA GLN A 87 -17.87 7.17 -2.50
C GLN A 87 -17.46 7.56 -3.92
N ALA A 88 -16.16 7.64 -4.21
CA ALA A 88 -15.65 7.92 -5.55
C ALA A 88 -16.12 6.87 -6.57
N TYR A 89 -16.06 5.58 -6.21
CA TYR A 89 -16.58 4.50 -7.03
C TYR A 89 -18.09 4.60 -7.25
N SER A 90 -18.84 4.83 -6.17
CA SER A 90 -20.31 4.96 -6.22
C SER A 90 -20.75 6.14 -7.09
N TRP A 91 -20.07 7.28 -6.96
CA TRP A 91 -20.31 8.47 -7.77
C TRP A 91 -19.98 8.22 -9.24
N SER A 92 -18.84 7.57 -9.52
CA SER A 92 -18.46 7.22 -10.89
C SER A 92 -19.48 6.30 -11.56
N MET A 93 -19.94 5.26 -10.86
CA MET A 93 -20.96 4.33 -11.37
C MET A 93 -22.32 5.00 -11.60
N LYS A 94 -22.73 5.94 -10.74
CA LYS A 94 -23.96 6.72 -10.94
C LYS A 94 -23.89 7.59 -12.20
N ASN A 95 -22.77 8.25 -12.44
CA ASN A 95 -22.56 9.03 -13.66
C ASN A 95 -22.53 8.15 -14.92
N LEU A 96 -21.89 6.98 -14.83
CA LEU A 96 -21.88 6.01 -15.92
C LEU A 96 -23.30 5.56 -16.27
N LYS A 97 -24.11 5.19 -15.27
CA LYS A 97 -25.51 4.76 -15.47
C LYS A 97 -26.35 5.85 -16.13
N ASN A 98 -26.31 7.08 -15.60
CA ASN A 98 -27.09 8.21 -16.11
C ASN A 98 -26.71 8.63 -17.54
N ARG A 99 -25.48 8.34 -17.98
CA ARG A 99 -24.96 8.68 -19.32
C ARG A 99 -25.14 7.55 -20.34
N LEU A 100 -25.17 6.30 -19.88
CA LEU A 100 -25.49 5.13 -20.71
C LEU A 100 -26.93 5.23 -21.25
N ASP A 101 -27.86 5.69 -20.41
CA ASP A 101 -29.26 5.96 -20.78
C ASP A 101 -29.40 7.08 -21.83
N LEU A 102 -28.36 7.90 -22.00
CA LEU A 102 -28.33 9.05 -22.91
C LEU A 102 -27.53 8.78 -24.21
N HIS A 103 -27.18 7.51 -24.48
CA HIS A 103 -26.35 7.07 -25.63
C HIS A 103 -25.02 7.84 -25.81
N LYS A 104 -24.51 8.45 -24.74
CA LYS A 104 -23.27 9.25 -24.78
C LYS A 104 -22.15 8.47 -24.11
N ALA A 105 -21.12 8.10 -24.87
CA ALA A 105 -19.96 7.40 -24.34
C ALA A 105 -19.28 8.26 -23.26
N VAL A 106 -19.10 7.69 -22.07
CA VAL A 106 -18.38 8.36 -20.99
C VAL A 106 -16.88 8.18 -21.22
N SER A 107 -16.15 9.30 -21.29
CA SER A 107 -14.71 9.31 -21.54
C SER A 107 -13.91 8.87 -20.31
N PHE A 108 -12.83 8.14 -20.57
CA PHE A 108 -11.79 7.83 -19.61
C PHE A 108 -11.22 9.12 -18.98
N PRO A 109 -10.93 9.19 -17.66
CA PRO A 109 -10.95 8.14 -16.63
C PRO A 109 -12.21 8.13 -15.74
N PHE A 110 -13.22 8.96 -16.00
CA PHE A 110 -14.42 9.12 -15.16
C PHE A 110 -15.43 7.96 -15.23
N ASN A 111 -14.95 6.78 -15.60
CA ASN A 111 -15.68 5.51 -15.65
C ASN A 111 -15.34 4.68 -14.39
N GLU A 112 -15.61 3.37 -14.46
CA GLU A 112 -15.24 2.35 -13.49
C GLU A 112 -13.77 2.44 -13.04
N TYR A 113 -12.90 2.98 -13.89
CA TYR A 113 -11.48 3.23 -13.67
C TYR A 113 -11.15 4.35 -12.67
N LEU A 114 -12.08 5.28 -12.38
CA LEU A 114 -11.80 6.47 -11.55
C LEU A 114 -11.30 6.12 -10.15
N ALA A 115 -11.99 5.19 -9.47
CA ALA A 115 -11.63 4.79 -8.11
C ALA A 115 -10.27 4.08 -8.09
N PHE A 116 -10.00 3.23 -9.08
CA PHE A 116 -8.72 2.52 -9.20
C PHE A 116 -7.57 3.46 -9.58
N ALA A 117 -7.83 4.46 -10.43
CA ALA A 117 -6.88 5.51 -10.75
C ALA A 117 -6.57 6.38 -9.52
N LEU A 118 -7.58 6.75 -8.73
CA LEU A 118 -7.39 7.47 -7.47
C LEU A 118 -6.55 6.66 -6.48
N MET A 119 -6.85 5.36 -6.31
CA MET A 119 -6.03 4.47 -5.47
C MET A 119 -4.58 4.38 -5.97
N SER A 120 -4.38 4.24 -7.29
CA SER A 120 -3.06 4.21 -7.91
C SER A 120 -2.29 5.51 -7.66
N VAL A 121 -2.92 6.67 -7.85
CA VAL A 121 -2.29 7.98 -7.56
C VAL A 121 -1.93 8.10 -6.07
N SER A 122 -2.83 7.72 -5.15
CA SER A 122 -2.52 7.73 -3.72
C SER A 122 -1.31 6.85 -3.38
N THR A 123 -1.18 5.68 -4.02
CA THR A 123 -0.02 4.81 -3.80
C THR A 123 1.28 5.37 -4.37
N LEU A 124 1.22 6.13 -5.47
CA LEU A 124 2.38 6.82 -6.01
C LEU A 124 2.84 7.95 -5.09
N VAL A 125 1.91 8.67 -4.45
CA VAL A 125 2.27 9.65 -3.41
C VAL A 125 2.98 8.97 -2.24
N VAL A 126 2.48 7.82 -1.78
CA VAL A 126 3.15 7.02 -0.73
C VAL A 126 4.54 6.57 -1.16
N LEU A 127 4.71 6.17 -2.42
CA LEU A 127 6.01 5.82 -2.97
C LEU A 127 6.97 7.03 -2.95
N THR A 128 6.52 8.21 -3.36
CA THR A 128 7.32 9.43 -3.32
C THR A 128 7.78 9.75 -1.90
N VAL A 129 6.86 9.70 -0.93
CA VAL A 129 7.22 9.87 0.49
C VAL A 129 8.23 8.80 0.92
N GLY A 130 8.04 7.55 0.50
CA GLY A 130 8.96 6.44 0.74
C GLY A 130 10.35 6.66 0.17
N THR A 131 10.48 7.29 -1.00
CA THR A 131 11.78 7.64 -1.59
C THR A 131 12.47 8.80 -0.88
N CYS A 132 11.73 9.62 -0.14
CA CYS A 132 12.28 10.70 0.68
C CYS A 132 12.71 10.23 2.07
N LEU A 133 12.46 8.97 2.46
CA LEU A 133 12.90 8.45 3.75
C LEU A 133 14.43 8.32 3.79
N PRO A 134 15.07 8.71 4.91
CA PRO A 134 16.51 8.59 5.05
C PRO A 134 16.92 7.10 5.13
N ASN A 135 18.05 6.78 4.49
CA ASN A 135 18.63 5.43 4.50
C ASN A 135 18.98 4.90 5.90
N SER A 136 18.99 5.75 6.92
CA SER A 136 19.21 5.39 8.32
C SER A 136 18.15 4.43 8.86
N ILE A 137 16.90 4.54 8.39
CA ILE A 137 15.77 3.69 8.84
C ILE A 137 15.93 2.23 8.36
N ASN A 138 16.75 2.01 7.33
CA ASN A 138 17.06 0.68 6.85
C ASN A 138 18.03 -0.07 7.78
N LYS A 139 18.71 0.65 8.68
CA LYS A 139 19.57 0.06 9.71
C LYS A 139 18.77 -0.11 10.99
N LYS A 140 18.94 -1.27 11.66
CA LYS A 140 18.33 -1.52 12.97
C LYS A 140 18.84 -0.49 13.97
N TYR A 141 17.94 0.06 14.80
CA TYR A 141 18.33 0.88 15.93
C TYR A 141 19.24 0.09 16.87
N ILE A 142 20.41 0.66 17.19
CA ILE A 142 21.33 0.15 18.19
C ILE A 142 21.38 1.20 19.29
N SER A 143 20.98 0.85 20.50
CA SER A 143 21.05 1.80 21.61
C SER A 143 22.51 2.12 21.93
N PRO A 144 22.84 3.38 22.26
CA PRO A 144 24.21 3.75 22.61
C PRO A 144 24.73 2.96 23.83
N LYS A 145 23.85 2.58 24.76
CA LYS A 145 24.18 1.70 25.91
C LYS A 145 24.61 0.31 25.48
N LEU A 146 23.88 -0.32 24.55
CA LEU A 146 24.22 -1.66 24.04
C LEU A 146 25.49 -1.64 23.17
N ASN A 147 25.71 -0.54 22.45
CA ASN A 147 26.93 -0.33 21.68
C ASN A 147 28.16 -0.22 22.61
N GLN A 148 28.02 0.48 23.74
CA GLN A 148 29.07 0.58 24.76
C GLN A 148 29.34 -0.77 25.44
N GLU A 149 28.32 -1.56 25.77
CA GLU A 149 28.51 -2.91 26.32
C GLU A 149 29.23 -3.85 25.33
N CYS A 150 28.88 -3.78 24.04
CA CYS A 150 29.51 -4.60 23.01
C CYS A 150 30.96 -4.17 22.69
N GLU A 151 31.27 -2.87 22.76
CA GLU A 151 32.63 -2.34 22.66
C GLU A 151 33.48 -2.75 23.87
N MET A 152 32.92 -2.69 25.08
CA MET A 152 33.61 -3.16 26.28
C MET A 152 33.88 -4.66 26.25
N GLU A 153 32.92 -5.48 25.79
CA GLU A 153 33.10 -6.93 25.64
C GLU A 153 34.19 -7.29 24.60
N LYS A 154 34.29 -6.52 23.51
CA LYS A 154 35.36 -6.69 22.51
C LYS A 154 36.73 -6.32 23.07
N THR A 155 36.82 -5.26 23.87
CA THR A 155 38.07 -4.80 24.48
C THR A 155 38.56 -5.76 25.57
N GLN A 156 37.66 -6.47 26.25
CA GLN A 156 37.97 -7.49 27.25
C GLN A 156 38.47 -8.83 26.66
N LYS A 157 38.28 -9.03 25.34
CA LYS A 157 38.67 -10.27 24.63
C LYS A 157 39.99 -10.14 23.85
N VAL A 158 40.72 -9.03 24.02
CA VAL A 158 42.06 -8.79 23.43
C VAL A 158 43.13 -8.93 24.51
#